data_AF-A0A8H7UIV9-F1
#
_entry.id   AF-A0A8H7UIV9-F1
#
_cell.length_a   1.000
_cell.length_b   1.000
_cell.length_c   1.000
_cell.angle_alpha   90.00
_cell.angle_beta   90.00
_cell.angle_gamma   90.00
#
_symmetry.space_group_name_H-M   'P 1'
#
loop_
_entity.id
_entity.type
_entity.pdbx_description
1 polymer ?
#
loop_
_entity_poly.entity_id
_entity_poly.type
_entity_poly.pdbx_seq_one_letter_code
_entity_poly.pdbx_strand_id
1 'polypeptide(L)'
;MNSLAKLLPSITSAVATRSSRPILSACLHSSVTARQAASTADQQPTWTPQSQRVGIIARKKGMSTFWDEWGARMPTTILQLEDVQVLDVRTEEKHGYTALQVGCTNKKNVTKPVAIHYSKLNVEPKQSVAEFRVTNDALLPVGTILNAAHFVPGQYVDVTAPSIGKGFAGVMKRWNFAGLPASHGVSLAHRSAGSTGQRKWPSKVFKGKKMAGRMGGKSVTVQSLKVLKIDTELNLVYVKGCVPGFDDQFVKIKDAVKKHGAKRFPSDTLPPPFPTVKDADLQAMPRELIANSGEGKDPFTTKE
;
A
#
# COMPACT_ATOMS: atom_id res chain seq x y z
N MET A 1 -38.73 68.20 -29.88
CA MET A 1 -38.20 67.02 -30.60
C MET A 1 -38.61 65.78 -29.82
N ASN A 2 -39.61 65.09 -30.35
CA ASN A 2 -40.04 63.68 -30.20
C ASN A 2 -40.15 63.05 -28.80
N SER A 3 -41.18 62.31 -28.40
CA SER A 3 -42.50 61.98 -28.96
C SER A 3 -43.15 60.94 -28.01
N LEU A 4 -44.29 61.29 -27.43
CA LEU A 4 -45.51 60.49 -27.28
C LEU A 4 -45.56 59.15 -26.50
N ALA A 5 -46.56 59.12 -25.62
CA ALA A 5 -47.13 57.99 -24.89
C ALA A 5 -47.85 56.94 -25.77
N LYS A 6 -48.02 55.71 -25.24
CA LYS A 6 -49.17 54.77 -25.35
C LYS A 6 -48.76 53.41 -24.71
N LEU A 7 -49.35 53.00 -23.59
CA LEU A 7 -50.60 52.21 -23.43
C LEU A 7 -50.61 50.85 -24.15
N LEU A 8 -50.70 49.79 -23.35
CA LEU A 8 -50.94 48.37 -23.68
C LEU A 8 -52.29 48.16 -24.43
N PRO A 9 -52.48 47.02 -25.12
CA PRO A 9 -53.26 45.96 -24.47
C PRO A 9 -52.82 44.51 -24.77
N SER A 10 -53.19 43.64 -23.84
CA SER A 10 -53.20 42.17 -23.89
C SER A 10 -54.21 41.63 -24.91
N ILE A 11 -53.82 40.65 -25.73
CA ILE A 11 -54.75 39.79 -26.47
C ILE A 11 -54.30 38.32 -26.36
N THR A 12 -55.19 37.56 -25.74
CA THR A 12 -55.30 36.10 -25.73
C THR A 12 -55.58 35.53 -27.12
N SER A 13 -54.94 34.41 -27.49
CA SER A 13 -55.59 33.42 -28.35
C SER A 13 -55.07 32.01 -28.06
N ALA A 14 -56.03 31.09 -27.95
CA ALA A 14 -55.85 29.67 -27.71
C ALA A 14 -55.55 28.94 -29.03
N VAL A 15 -54.68 27.92 -28.99
CA VAL A 15 -54.52 26.95 -30.08
C VAL A 15 -54.66 25.54 -29.54
N ALA A 16 -55.60 24.81 -30.14
CA ALA A 16 -56.10 23.51 -29.74
C ALA A 16 -55.10 22.38 -29.99
N THR A 17 -55.01 21.47 -29.03
CA THR A 17 -54.32 20.18 -29.13
C THR A 17 -55.24 19.12 -29.73
N ARG A 18 -54.78 18.37 -30.74
CA ARG A 18 -55.31 17.02 -31.05
C ARG A 18 -54.29 16.14 -31.78
N SER A 19 -54.32 14.85 -31.41
CA SER A 19 -53.72 13.67 -32.09
C SER A 19 -52.21 13.48 -31.84
N SER A 20 -51.69 12.35 -31.38
CA SER A 20 -52.05 10.95 -31.63
C SER A 20 -51.46 10.03 -30.54
N ARG A 21 -52.08 8.85 -30.31
CA ARG A 21 -51.61 7.80 -29.38
C ARG A 21 -50.40 7.04 -29.97
N PRO A 22 -49.60 6.37 -29.12
CA PRO A 22 -49.44 4.93 -29.36
C PRO A 22 -49.53 4.07 -28.08
N ILE A 23 -50.42 3.08 -28.19
CA ILE A 23 -50.27 1.65 -27.85
C ILE A 23 -49.46 1.30 -26.59
N LEU A 24 -50.19 1.00 -25.51
CA LEU A 24 -49.74 0.10 -24.45
C LEU A 24 -49.64 -1.32 -25.02
N SER A 25 -48.45 -1.92 -24.96
CA SER A 25 -48.27 -3.37 -24.98
C SER A 25 -47.55 -3.76 -23.70
N ALA A 26 -48.25 -4.54 -22.87
CA ALA A 26 -47.73 -5.09 -21.64
C ALA A 26 -46.70 -6.18 -21.92
N CYS A 27 -45.60 -6.19 -21.18
CA CYS A 27 -44.94 -7.44 -20.84
C CYS A 27 -44.48 -7.40 -19.38
N LEU A 28 -45.37 -7.90 -18.53
CA LEU A 28 -45.19 -8.19 -17.10
C LEU A 28 -44.27 -9.41 -16.94
N HIS A 29 -42.95 -9.29 -17.15
CA HIS A 29 -42.01 -10.40 -16.86
C HIS A 29 -40.60 -9.95 -16.41
N SER A 30 -40.48 -8.95 -15.53
CA SER A 30 -39.16 -8.57 -15.00
C SER A 30 -39.08 -8.40 -13.47
N SER A 31 -40.14 -8.67 -12.72
CA SER A 31 -40.16 -8.42 -11.27
C SER A 31 -39.43 -9.48 -10.43
N VAL A 32 -39.11 -10.66 -10.98
CA VAL A 32 -38.38 -11.72 -10.25
C VAL A 32 -36.87 -11.54 -10.36
N THR A 33 -36.36 -11.17 -11.54
CA THR A 33 -34.93 -10.97 -11.78
C THR A 33 -34.40 -9.68 -11.14
N ALA A 34 -35.22 -8.62 -11.09
CA ALA A 34 -34.84 -7.37 -10.43
C ALA A 34 -34.80 -7.47 -8.90
N ARG A 35 -35.58 -8.38 -8.30
CA ARG A 35 -35.57 -8.60 -6.84
C ARG A 35 -34.37 -9.42 -6.36
N GLN A 36 -33.80 -10.28 -7.21
CA GLN A 36 -32.59 -11.05 -6.87
C GLN A 36 -31.29 -10.24 -7.02
N ALA A 37 -31.27 -9.20 -7.87
CA ALA A 37 -30.10 -8.32 -8.00
C ALA A 37 -29.95 -7.36 -6.81
N ALA A 38 -31.05 -6.94 -6.20
CA ALA A 38 -31.05 -6.02 -5.06
C ALA A 38 -30.62 -6.67 -3.74
N SER A 39 -30.79 -7.99 -3.57
CA SER A 39 -30.38 -8.71 -2.36
C SER A 39 -28.87 -9.01 -2.27
N THR A 40 -28.10 -8.72 -3.33
CA THR A 40 -26.66 -9.02 -3.41
C THR A 40 -25.78 -7.79 -3.13
N ALA A 41 -26.36 -6.59 -3.07
CA ALA A 41 -25.61 -5.33 -2.97
C ALA A 41 -25.15 -4.97 -1.54
N ASP A 42 -25.64 -5.67 -0.51
CA ASP A 42 -25.44 -5.29 0.90
C ASP A 42 -24.74 -6.37 1.75
N GLN A 43 -24.22 -7.42 1.11
CA GLN A 43 -23.38 -8.41 1.79
C GLN A 43 -21.94 -7.89 1.82
N GLN A 44 -21.40 -7.67 3.02
CA GLN A 44 -19.98 -7.36 3.16
C GLN A 44 -19.15 -8.45 2.50
N PRO A 45 -18.16 -8.10 1.67
CA PRO A 45 -17.40 -9.09 0.95
C PRO A 45 -16.64 -9.93 1.99
N THR A 46 -16.81 -11.25 1.93
CA THR A 46 -16.14 -12.17 2.84
C THR A 46 -14.72 -12.43 2.35
N TRP A 47 -13.73 -12.41 3.25
CA TRP A 47 -12.35 -12.69 2.88
C TRP A 47 -12.19 -14.09 2.30
N THR A 48 -11.55 -14.20 1.13
CA THR A 48 -11.10 -15.47 0.55
C THR A 48 -9.57 -15.55 0.52
N PRO A 49 -8.96 -16.75 0.50
CA PRO A 49 -7.50 -16.89 0.41
C PRO A 49 -6.86 -16.23 -0.80
N GLN A 50 -7.63 -16.05 -1.89
CA GLN A 50 -7.21 -15.42 -3.14
C GLN A 50 -7.37 -13.89 -3.11
N SER A 51 -8.18 -13.36 -2.18
CA SER A 51 -8.43 -11.93 -2.04
C SER A 51 -7.15 -11.17 -1.66
N GLN A 52 -6.88 -10.08 -2.37
CA GLN A 52 -5.77 -9.17 -2.10
C GLN A 52 -6.31 -7.83 -1.63
N ARG A 53 -6.17 -7.57 -0.32
CA ARG A 53 -6.53 -6.28 0.27
C ARG A 53 -5.49 -5.21 0.02
N VAL A 54 -5.90 -3.96 0.22
CA VAL A 54 -5.04 -2.78 0.04
C VAL A 54 -3.86 -2.80 1.01
N GLY A 55 -2.72 -2.29 0.56
CA GLY A 55 -1.58 -1.98 1.42
C GLY A 55 -1.65 -0.57 2.00
N ILE A 56 -0.71 -0.25 2.87
CA ILE A 56 -0.63 1.04 3.57
C ILE A 56 0.74 1.66 3.33
N ILE A 57 0.80 3.00 3.36
CA ILE A 57 2.06 3.74 3.41
C ILE A 57 2.29 4.18 4.86
N ALA A 58 3.48 3.95 5.39
CA ALA A 58 3.87 4.35 6.72
C ALA A 58 5.21 5.10 6.69
N ARG A 59 5.52 5.82 7.75
CA ARG A 59 6.79 6.49 7.98
C ARG A 59 7.57 5.71 9.02
N LYS A 60 8.81 5.33 8.70
CA LYS A 60 9.69 4.61 9.64
C LYS A 60 10.15 5.57 10.72
N LYS A 61 9.75 5.43 11.99
CA LYS A 61 10.20 6.35 13.05
C LYS A 61 11.54 5.96 13.66
N GLY A 62 11.84 4.67 13.69
CA GLY A 62 13.10 4.17 14.23
C GLY A 62 13.01 2.71 14.63
N MET A 63 14.00 2.27 15.40
CA MET A 63 14.08 0.90 15.90
C MET A 63 14.11 0.90 17.42
N SER A 64 13.45 -0.09 18.00
CA SER A 64 13.45 -0.37 19.43
C SER A 64 13.57 -1.88 19.65
N THR A 65 13.61 -2.30 20.90
CA THR A 65 13.65 -3.70 21.30
C THR A 65 12.34 -4.05 21.99
N PHE A 66 11.73 -5.15 21.58
CA PHE A 66 10.56 -5.72 22.22
C PHE A 66 10.98 -7.00 22.95
N TRP A 67 10.48 -7.20 24.16
CA TRP A 67 10.75 -8.40 24.93
C TRP A 67 9.52 -9.30 24.89
N ASP A 68 9.75 -10.57 24.60
CA ASP A 68 8.70 -11.57 24.66
C ASP A 68 8.40 -11.98 26.10
N GLU A 69 7.28 -12.67 26.32
CA GLU A 69 6.89 -13.20 27.65
C GLU A 69 7.96 -14.13 28.23
N TRP A 70 8.67 -14.87 27.37
CA TRP A 70 9.77 -15.77 27.72
C TRP A 70 11.10 -15.05 27.97
N GLY A 71 11.15 -13.72 27.89
CA GLY A 71 12.39 -12.95 28.02
C GLY A 71 13.28 -12.97 26.77
N ALA A 72 12.77 -13.36 25.61
CA ALA A 72 13.50 -13.27 24.35
C ALA A 72 13.52 -11.84 23.80
N ARG A 73 14.71 -11.32 23.45
CA ARG A 73 14.87 -9.98 22.86
C ARG A 73 14.59 -10.02 21.35
N MET A 74 13.59 -9.26 20.91
CA MET A 74 13.24 -9.11 19.50
C MET A 74 13.55 -7.68 18.98
N PRO A 75 14.39 -7.55 17.93
CA PRO A 75 14.59 -6.25 17.29
C PRO A 75 13.32 -5.84 16.55
N THR A 76 12.85 -4.62 16.77
CA THR A 76 11.56 -4.15 16.29
C THR A 76 11.69 -2.80 15.61
N THR A 77 11.12 -2.66 14.43
CA THR A 77 10.99 -1.37 13.75
C THR A 77 9.61 -0.78 13.99
N ILE A 78 9.55 0.52 14.31
CA ILE A 78 8.31 1.27 14.53
C ILE A 78 7.94 2.00 13.25
N LEU A 79 6.74 1.74 12.75
CA LEU A 79 6.17 2.37 11.56
C LEU A 79 4.92 3.17 11.95
N GLN A 80 4.91 4.47 11.69
CA GLN A 80 3.77 5.34 11.96
C GLN A 80 2.95 5.58 10.70
N LEU A 81 1.62 5.50 10.82
CA LEU A 81 0.70 5.89 9.77
C LEU A 81 0.27 7.35 10.04
N GLU A 82 0.52 8.23 9.07
CA GLU A 82 0.13 9.65 9.15
C GLU A 82 -0.94 9.90 8.07
N ASP A 83 -2.20 10.14 8.48
CA ASP A 83 -3.36 10.47 7.64
C ASP A 83 -3.43 9.69 6.31
N VAL A 84 -3.38 8.37 6.40
CA VAL A 84 -3.39 7.49 5.23
C VAL A 84 -4.80 7.40 4.67
N GLN A 85 -4.97 7.71 3.38
CA GLN A 85 -6.29 7.82 2.76
C GLN A 85 -6.29 7.26 1.34
N VAL A 86 -7.41 6.65 0.93
CA VAL A 86 -7.64 6.22 -0.46
C VAL A 86 -7.94 7.44 -1.32
N LEU A 87 -7.17 7.63 -2.40
CA LEU A 87 -7.26 8.78 -3.29
C LEU A 87 -8.07 8.48 -4.55
N ASP A 88 -7.80 7.35 -5.20
CA ASP A 88 -8.40 7.02 -6.50
C ASP A 88 -8.52 5.50 -6.64
N VAL A 89 -9.53 5.09 -7.41
CA VAL A 89 -9.82 3.69 -7.71
C VAL A 89 -9.54 3.44 -9.18
N ARG A 90 -8.51 2.64 -9.47
CA ARG A 90 -8.19 2.20 -10.82
C ARG A 90 -9.04 0.96 -11.13
N THR A 91 -9.90 1.07 -12.13
CA THR A 91 -10.73 -0.05 -12.63
C THR A 91 -10.14 -0.67 -13.89
N GLU A 92 -10.40 -1.97 -14.09
CA GLU A 92 -9.98 -2.72 -15.28
C GLU A 92 -10.46 -2.09 -16.59
N GLU A 93 -11.71 -1.63 -16.66
CA GLU A 93 -12.31 -1.05 -17.87
C GLU A 93 -11.58 0.20 -18.37
N LYS A 94 -11.12 1.06 -17.45
CA LYS A 94 -10.50 2.36 -17.79
C LYS A 94 -8.98 2.29 -17.88
N HIS A 95 -8.37 1.46 -17.04
CA HIS A 95 -6.91 1.45 -16.84
C HIS A 95 -6.24 0.12 -17.23
N GLY A 96 -7.01 -0.93 -17.52
CA GLY A 96 -6.50 -2.26 -17.83
C GLY A 96 -6.06 -3.06 -16.61
N TYR A 97 -6.34 -2.58 -15.40
CA TYR A 97 -6.07 -3.29 -14.15
C TYR A 97 -6.83 -2.70 -12.95
N THR A 98 -7.04 -3.54 -11.93
CA THR A 98 -7.60 -3.12 -10.66
C THR A 98 -6.51 -2.73 -9.66
N ALA A 99 -6.58 -1.51 -9.13
CA ALA A 99 -5.69 -1.01 -8.08
C ALA A 99 -6.33 0.12 -7.26
N LEU A 100 -5.86 0.28 -6.04
CA LEU A 100 -6.17 1.44 -5.21
C LEU A 100 -4.95 2.34 -5.09
N GLN A 101 -5.15 3.63 -5.33
CA GLN A 101 -4.14 4.66 -5.06
C GLN A 101 -4.33 5.18 -3.64
N VAL A 102 -3.28 5.06 -2.83
CA VAL A 102 -3.28 5.46 -1.42
C VAL A 102 -2.26 6.58 -1.23
N GLY A 103 -2.65 7.60 -0.47
CA GLY A 103 -1.80 8.73 -0.08
C GLY A 103 -1.55 8.76 1.42
N CYS A 104 -0.43 9.34 1.82
CA CYS A 104 -0.01 9.49 3.23
C CYS A 104 0.66 10.84 3.47
N THR A 105 0.50 11.35 4.69
CA THR A 105 0.97 12.63 5.22
C THR A 105 0.43 13.83 4.45
N ASN A 106 -0.24 14.75 5.14
CA ASN A 106 -0.77 15.97 4.52
C ASN A 106 0.35 16.94 4.11
N LYS A 107 0.24 17.51 2.90
CA LYS A 107 1.22 18.45 2.35
C LYS A 107 0.57 19.76 1.95
N LYS A 108 0.96 20.86 2.62
CA LYS A 108 0.44 22.21 2.34
C LYS A 108 0.78 22.71 0.93
N ASN A 109 2.01 22.47 0.46
CA ASN A 109 2.52 23.02 -0.79
C ASN A 109 2.60 21.95 -1.89
N VAL A 110 1.75 22.05 -2.90
CA VAL A 110 1.73 21.18 -4.08
C VAL A 110 1.74 22.00 -5.36
N THR A 111 2.23 21.39 -6.45
CA THR A 111 2.20 22.02 -7.78
C THR A 111 0.75 22.13 -8.27
N LYS A 112 0.43 23.18 -9.04
CA LYS A 112 -0.92 23.44 -9.56
C LYS A 112 -1.63 22.22 -10.21
N PRO A 113 -1.01 21.42 -11.11
CA PRO A 113 -1.69 20.27 -11.70
C PRO A 113 -2.08 19.21 -10.67
N VAL A 114 -1.22 18.99 -9.67
CA VAL A 114 -1.46 18.04 -8.58
C VAL A 114 -2.59 18.57 -7.67
N ALA A 115 -2.60 19.86 -7.37
CA ALA A 115 -3.68 20.49 -6.60
C ALA A 115 -5.04 20.31 -7.29
N ILE A 116 -5.11 20.59 -8.60
CA ILE A 116 -6.35 20.41 -9.40
C ILE A 116 -6.81 18.95 -9.37
N HIS A 117 -5.88 17.99 -9.43
CA HIS A 117 -6.22 16.57 -9.34
C HIS A 117 -6.86 16.21 -7.98
N TYR A 118 -6.26 16.66 -6.87
CA TYR A 118 -6.82 16.46 -5.53
C TYR A 118 -8.16 17.17 -5.32
N SER A 119 -8.33 18.39 -5.86
CA SER A 119 -9.60 19.11 -5.79
C SER A 119 -10.73 18.39 -6.52
N LYS A 120 -10.47 17.70 -7.64
CA LYS A 120 -11.48 16.88 -8.34
C LYS A 120 -11.94 15.68 -7.50
N LEU A 121 -11.05 15.16 -6.66
CA LEU A 121 -11.32 14.02 -5.78
C LEU A 121 -11.91 14.45 -4.43
N ASN A 122 -11.93 15.75 -4.13
CA ASN A 122 -12.31 16.31 -2.82
C ASN A 122 -11.48 15.75 -1.65
N VAL A 123 -10.19 15.47 -1.89
CA VAL A 123 -9.26 14.96 -0.87
C VAL A 123 -8.13 15.96 -0.63
N GLU A 124 -7.61 16.00 0.59
CA GLU A 124 -6.46 16.83 0.93
C GLU A 124 -5.19 16.39 0.19
N PRO A 125 -4.31 17.32 -0.21
CA PRO A 125 -3.07 16.96 -0.89
C PRO A 125 -2.13 16.15 0.01
N LYS A 126 -1.71 14.97 -0.47
CA LYS A 126 -0.81 14.06 0.25
C LYS A 126 0.65 14.17 -0.23
N GLN A 127 1.60 13.89 0.66
CA GLN A 127 3.04 14.00 0.39
C GLN A 127 3.58 12.80 -0.39
N SER A 128 3.19 11.59 0.00
CA SER A 128 3.61 10.33 -0.63
C SER A 128 2.40 9.59 -1.15
N VAL A 129 2.50 9.04 -2.36
CA VAL A 129 1.41 8.33 -3.03
C VAL A 129 1.95 7.01 -3.57
N ALA A 130 1.17 5.94 -3.39
CA ALA A 130 1.49 4.61 -3.89
C ALA A 130 0.23 3.92 -4.40
N GLU A 131 0.41 3.12 -5.44
CA GLU A 131 -0.65 2.23 -5.93
C GLU A 131 -0.43 0.82 -5.38
N PHE A 132 -1.53 0.19 -4.99
CA PHE A 132 -1.58 -1.20 -4.56
C PHE A 132 -2.53 -1.97 -5.48
N ARG A 133 -2.04 -3.09 -6.02
CA ARG A 133 -2.89 -4.03 -6.77
C ARG A 133 -3.80 -4.73 -5.78
N VAL A 134 -5.09 -4.72 -6.08
CA VAL A 134 -6.13 -5.32 -5.25
C VAL A 134 -7.08 -6.11 -6.12
N THR A 135 -7.80 -7.04 -5.50
CA THR A 135 -8.88 -7.80 -6.13
C THR A 135 -10.18 -6.98 -6.11
N ASN A 136 -11.12 -7.29 -7.01
CA ASN A 136 -12.36 -6.51 -7.19
C ASN A 136 -13.28 -6.51 -5.97
N ASP A 137 -13.16 -7.52 -5.10
CA ASP A 137 -13.86 -7.66 -3.81
C ASP A 137 -13.28 -6.76 -2.70
N ALA A 138 -12.05 -6.28 -2.87
CA ALA A 138 -11.33 -5.47 -1.87
C ALA A 138 -11.30 -3.96 -2.22
N LEU A 139 -12.23 -3.50 -3.05
CA LEU A 139 -12.33 -2.10 -3.45
C LEU A 139 -12.88 -1.24 -2.31
N LEU A 140 -12.26 -0.09 -2.12
CA LEU A 140 -12.65 0.91 -1.11
C LEU A 140 -13.11 2.20 -1.79
N PRO A 141 -14.09 2.92 -1.23
CA PRO A 141 -14.46 4.21 -1.74
C PRO A 141 -13.33 5.22 -1.54
N VAL A 142 -13.25 6.17 -2.46
CA VAL A 142 -12.33 7.31 -2.36
C VAL A 142 -12.65 8.10 -1.08
N GLY A 143 -11.61 8.51 -0.36
CA GLY A 143 -11.73 9.25 0.89
C GLY A 143 -11.67 8.39 2.15
N THR A 144 -11.73 7.06 2.05
CA THR A 144 -11.61 6.16 3.21
C THR A 144 -10.26 6.31 3.90
N ILE A 145 -10.27 6.46 5.23
CA ILE A 145 -9.07 6.55 6.06
C ILE A 145 -8.61 5.13 6.44
N LEU A 146 -7.31 4.88 6.35
CA LEU A 146 -6.69 3.59 6.69
C LEU A 146 -5.90 3.72 7.99
N ASN A 147 -6.32 2.97 9.01
CA ASN A 147 -5.69 2.98 10.34
C ASN A 147 -4.78 1.77 10.55
N ALA A 148 -4.01 1.79 11.65
CA ALA A 148 -3.07 0.71 11.97
C ALA A 148 -3.76 -0.64 12.20
N ALA A 149 -5.02 -0.62 12.67
CA ALA A 149 -5.86 -1.81 12.87
C ALA A 149 -6.26 -2.53 11.58
N HIS A 150 -5.96 -1.98 10.39
CA HIS A 150 -6.04 -2.73 9.13
C HIS A 150 -5.20 -4.00 9.18
N PHE A 151 -4.12 -3.97 9.96
CA PHE A 151 -3.27 -5.10 10.24
C PHE A 151 -3.67 -5.77 11.56
N VAL A 152 -3.41 -7.07 11.64
CA VAL A 152 -3.67 -7.88 12.84
C VAL A 152 -2.33 -8.26 13.47
N PRO A 153 -2.18 -8.17 14.81
CA PRO A 153 -0.96 -8.62 15.47
C PRO A 153 -0.71 -10.11 15.18
N GLY A 154 0.53 -10.48 14.89
CA GLY A 154 0.93 -11.84 14.56
C GLY A 154 0.85 -12.20 13.08
N GLN A 155 0.21 -11.37 12.24
CA GLN A 155 0.20 -11.56 10.80
C GLN A 155 1.61 -11.32 10.18
N TYR A 156 1.80 -11.78 8.95
CA TYR A 156 3.00 -11.51 8.16
C TYR A 156 2.78 -10.45 7.08
N VAL A 157 3.74 -9.52 6.97
CA VAL A 157 3.72 -8.40 6.03
C VAL A 157 4.99 -8.35 5.17
N ASP A 158 4.87 -7.84 3.95
CA ASP A 158 5.99 -7.46 3.11
C ASP A 158 6.16 -5.95 3.15
N VAL A 159 7.41 -5.50 3.27
CA VAL A 159 7.75 -4.09 3.47
C VAL A 159 8.70 -3.64 2.37
N THR A 160 8.31 -2.61 1.61
CA THR A 160 9.06 -2.07 0.47
C THR A 160 9.44 -0.62 0.73
N ALA A 161 10.73 -0.30 0.62
CA ALA A 161 11.22 1.07 0.72
C ALA A 161 12.51 1.27 -0.09
N PRO A 162 12.88 2.52 -0.43
CA PRO A 162 14.20 2.79 -0.97
C PRO A 162 15.28 2.51 0.08
N SER A 163 16.25 1.69 -0.29
CA SER A 163 17.44 1.41 0.52
C SER A 163 18.31 2.65 0.70
N ILE A 164 19.05 2.70 1.82
CA ILE A 164 19.98 3.80 2.12
C ILE A 164 21.04 3.92 1.02
N GLY A 165 21.20 5.13 0.47
CA GLY A 165 22.22 5.46 -0.52
C GLY A 165 23.62 5.46 0.09
N LYS A 166 24.58 4.80 -0.56
CA LYS A 166 26.00 4.74 -0.14
C LYS A 166 26.95 5.43 -1.13
N GLY A 167 26.42 6.23 -2.06
CA GLY A 167 27.19 6.90 -3.12
C GLY A 167 27.78 5.93 -4.15
N PHE A 168 28.90 6.33 -4.77
CA PHE A 168 29.68 5.46 -5.65
C PHE A 168 30.48 4.47 -4.80
N ALA A 169 30.18 3.18 -4.93
CA ALA A 169 30.84 2.13 -4.19
C ALA A 169 31.79 1.33 -5.09
N GLY A 170 33.02 1.11 -4.60
CA GLY A 170 33.99 0.19 -5.21
C GLY A 170 33.52 -1.27 -5.17
N VAL A 171 34.19 -2.13 -5.94
CA VAL A 171 33.75 -3.51 -6.19
C VAL A 171 33.72 -4.35 -4.90
N MET A 172 34.70 -4.17 -4.02
CA MET A 172 34.74 -4.85 -2.72
C MET A 172 33.52 -4.53 -1.85
N LYS A 173 33.16 -3.25 -1.69
CA LYS A 173 32.01 -2.84 -0.87
C LYS A 173 30.65 -3.20 -1.51
N ARG A 174 30.57 -3.11 -2.84
CA ARG A 174 29.31 -3.30 -3.57
C ARG A 174 28.93 -4.77 -3.75
N TRP A 175 29.93 -5.62 -3.95
CA TRP A 175 29.75 -7.03 -4.33
C TRP A 175 30.47 -8.02 -3.41
N ASN A 176 31.06 -7.55 -2.31
CA ASN A 176 31.86 -8.35 -1.37
C ASN A 176 33.02 -9.10 -2.06
N PHE A 177 33.67 -8.47 -3.05
CA PHE A 177 34.87 -9.05 -3.68
C PHE A 177 36.04 -9.08 -2.69
N ALA A 178 36.84 -10.16 -2.76
CA ALA A 178 38.11 -10.23 -2.06
C ALA A 178 39.12 -9.25 -2.66
N GLY A 179 40.03 -8.75 -1.82
CA GLY A 179 41.18 -7.96 -2.26
C GLY A 179 42.36 -8.85 -2.63
N LEU A 180 43.34 -8.27 -3.33
CA LEU A 180 44.65 -8.89 -3.50
C LEU A 180 45.44 -8.83 -2.17
N PRO A 181 46.48 -9.67 -1.98
CA PRO A 181 47.27 -9.62 -0.77
C PRO A 181 47.86 -8.22 -0.53
N ALA A 182 47.95 -7.85 0.74
CA ALA A 182 48.51 -6.56 1.16
C ALA A 182 50.05 -6.56 1.09
N SER A 183 50.68 -7.72 1.29
CA SER A 183 52.13 -7.96 1.20
C SER A 183 52.48 -8.82 -0.02
N HIS A 184 53.76 -9.17 -0.18
CA HIS A 184 54.28 -10.03 -1.26
C HIS A 184 54.15 -9.46 -2.67
N GLY A 185 54.61 -8.22 -2.88
CA GLY A 185 54.87 -7.67 -4.22
C GLY A 185 53.66 -7.07 -4.95
N VAL A 186 52.49 -6.99 -4.33
CA VAL A 186 51.35 -6.23 -4.87
C VAL A 186 51.57 -4.74 -4.60
N SER A 187 51.57 -3.92 -5.66
CA SER A 187 51.85 -2.48 -5.56
C SER A 187 50.59 -1.60 -5.40
N LEU A 188 49.79 -1.44 -6.44
CA LEU A 188 48.65 -0.50 -6.48
C LEU A 188 47.28 -1.20 -6.53
N ALA A 189 47.27 -2.53 -6.66
CA ALA A 189 46.09 -3.28 -7.05
C ALA A 189 45.31 -3.91 -5.88
N HIS A 190 45.65 -3.61 -4.62
CA HIS A 190 45.09 -4.27 -3.42
C HIS A 190 43.55 -4.33 -3.41
N ARG A 191 42.89 -3.28 -3.92
CA ARG A 191 41.42 -3.16 -3.96
C ARG A 191 40.83 -3.19 -5.38
N SER A 192 41.60 -3.66 -6.35
CA SER A 192 41.20 -3.73 -7.75
C SER A 192 40.16 -4.84 -7.98
N ALA A 193 39.44 -4.78 -9.10
CA ALA A 193 38.42 -5.76 -9.47
C ALA A 193 38.98 -7.04 -10.09
N GLY A 194 40.31 -7.12 -10.31
CA GLY A 194 40.95 -8.15 -11.12
C GLY A 194 40.56 -8.06 -12.60
N SER A 195 40.65 -9.20 -13.31
CA SER A 195 40.33 -9.26 -14.74
C SER A 195 38.83 -9.14 -15.01
N THR A 196 38.48 -8.32 -16.00
CA THR A 196 37.10 -8.09 -16.43
C THR A 196 36.66 -9.00 -17.59
N GLY A 197 37.59 -9.62 -18.33
CA GLY A 197 37.30 -10.36 -19.55
C GLY A 197 38.36 -11.39 -19.98
N GLN A 198 38.10 -12.03 -21.12
CA GLN A 198 38.96 -13.03 -21.76
C GLN A 198 39.69 -12.40 -22.97
N ARG A 199 40.74 -13.07 -23.49
CA ARG A 199 41.63 -12.53 -24.53
C ARG A 199 40.98 -12.44 -25.94
N LYS A 200 40.72 -13.56 -26.62
CA LYS A 200 40.40 -13.57 -28.08
C LYS A 200 38.91 -13.68 -28.40
N TRP A 201 38.16 -14.46 -27.63
CA TRP A 201 36.71 -14.59 -27.78
C TRP A 201 36.16 -14.53 -26.37
N PRO A 202 35.15 -13.69 -26.03
CA PRO A 202 34.20 -12.95 -26.87
C PRO A 202 34.56 -11.47 -27.20
N SER A 203 35.80 -11.03 -26.98
CA SER A 203 36.30 -9.65 -27.26
C SER A 203 35.46 -8.50 -26.69
N LYS A 204 34.67 -8.76 -25.66
CA LYS A 204 33.85 -7.76 -24.96
C LYS A 204 33.62 -8.18 -23.52
N VAL A 205 33.28 -7.23 -22.67
CA VAL A 205 32.78 -7.52 -21.33
C VAL A 205 31.29 -7.88 -21.42
N PHE A 206 30.89 -9.00 -20.81
CA PHE A 206 29.49 -9.41 -20.78
C PHE A 206 28.62 -8.41 -20.00
N LYS A 207 27.38 -8.21 -20.47
CA LYS A 207 26.36 -7.43 -19.76
C LYS A 207 26.09 -8.07 -18.38
N GLY A 208 25.88 -7.25 -17.36
CA GLY A 208 25.68 -7.73 -15.99
C GLY A 208 26.95 -8.10 -15.22
N LYS A 209 28.15 -7.93 -15.81
CA LYS A 209 29.41 -8.07 -15.08
C LYS A 209 29.43 -7.12 -13.86
N LYS A 210 29.76 -7.68 -12.70
CA LYS A 210 29.84 -6.95 -11.43
C LYS A 210 31.00 -5.95 -11.47
N MET A 211 30.68 -4.66 -11.37
CA MET A 211 31.64 -3.55 -11.37
C MET A 211 31.27 -2.51 -10.31
N ALA A 212 32.17 -1.54 -10.09
CA ALA A 212 31.94 -0.40 -9.23
C ALA A 212 30.76 0.46 -9.73
N GLY A 213 30.18 1.26 -8.85
CA GLY A 213 29.08 2.15 -9.23
C GLY A 213 28.19 2.51 -8.06
N ARG A 214 27.10 3.23 -8.35
CA ARG A 214 26.14 3.67 -7.32
C ARG A 214 25.57 2.47 -6.55
N MET A 215 25.64 2.54 -5.22
CA MET A 215 25.07 1.57 -4.29
C MET A 215 23.99 2.23 -3.44
N GLY A 216 22.89 1.50 -3.22
CA GLY A 216 21.73 2.01 -2.48
C GLY A 216 20.83 2.93 -3.30
N GLY A 217 19.78 3.46 -2.66
CA GLY A 217 18.75 4.29 -3.32
C GLY A 217 17.82 3.49 -4.25
N LYS A 218 17.86 2.16 -4.19
CA LYS A 218 16.98 1.27 -4.97
C LYS A 218 15.83 0.82 -4.08
N SER A 219 14.64 0.64 -4.68
CA SER A 219 13.50 0.03 -4.01
C SER A 219 13.82 -1.44 -3.68
N VAL A 220 13.78 -1.79 -2.40
CA VAL A 220 14.03 -3.14 -1.89
C VAL A 220 12.82 -3.58 -1.09
N THR A 221 12.42 -4.84 -1.26
CA THR A 221 11.34 -5.45 -0.47
C THR A 221 11.92 -6.48 0.47
N VAL A 222 11.65 -6.32 1.76
CA VAL A 222 11.88 -7.36 2.77
C VAL A 222 10.56 -8.10 2.97
N GLN A 223 10.60 -9.42 2.82
CA GLN A 223 9.39 -10.24 2.77
C GLN A 223 9.14 -10.93 4.11
N SER A 224 7.87 -11.17 4.41
CA SER A 224 7.41 -12.01 5.52
C SER A 224 7.92 -11.59 6.90
N LEU A 225 7.84 -10.29 7.20
CA LEU A 225 8.09 -9.76 8.54
C LEU A 225 6.85 -9.97 9.42
N LYS A 226 7.03 -10.35 10.70
CA LYS A 226 5.92 -10.56 11.65
C LYS A 226 5.52 -9.23 12.27
N VAL A 227 4.22 -8.93 12.34
CA VAL A 227 3.70 -7.81 13.15
C VAL A 227 3.65 -8.25 14.62
N LEU A 228 4.27 -7.49 15.52
CA LEU A 228 4.36 -7.82 16.94
C LEU A 228 3.30 -7.11 17.77
N LYS A 229 3.11 -5.82 17.52
CA LYS A 229 2.22 -4.96 18.28
C LYS A 229 1.62 -3.93 17.34
N ILE A 230 0.39 -3.51 17.65
CA ILE A 230 -0.30 -2.42 16.98
C ILE A 230 -0.79 -1.47 18.08
N ASP A 231 -0.59 -0.17 17.86
CA ASP A 231 -1.15 0.90 18.68
C ASP A 231 -2.16 1.68 17.83
N THR A 232 -3.44 1.64 18.22
CA THR A 232 -4.55 2.26 17.47
C THR A 232 -4.67 3.75 17.73
N GLU A 233 -4.30 4.23 18.92
CA GLU A 233 -4.38 5.66 19.27
C GLU A 233 -3.28 6.46 18.56
N LEU A 234 -2.05 5.94 18.57
CA LEU A 234 -0.90 6.59 17.93
C LEU A 234 -0.70 6.19 16.47
N ASN A 235 -1.53 5.26 15.97
CA ASN A 235 -1.45 4.68 14.63
C ASN A 235 -0.05 4.12 14.32
N LEU A 236 0.48 3.30 15.24
CA LEU A 236 1.79 2.68 15.12
C LEU A 236 1.67 1.17 14.84
N VAL A 237 2.55 0.69 13.97
CA VAL A 237 2.72 -0.74 13.68
C VAL A 237 4.15 -1.13 14.01
N TYR A 238 4.29 -2.14 14.87
CA TYR A 238 5.56 -2.67 15.31
C TYR A 238 5.86 -3.95 14.53
N VAL A 239 6.95 -3.94 13.76
CA VAL A 239 7.34 -5.05 12.90
C VAL A 239 8.64 -5.67 13.39
N LYS A 240 8.67 -7.00 13.51
CA LYS A 240 9.88 -7.77 13.87
C LYS A 240 10.91 -7.68 12.75
N GLY A 241 12.10 -7.17 13.07
CA GLY A 241 13.25 -7.10 12.18
C GLY A 241 13.52 -5.72 11.57
N CYS A 242 14.35 -5.72 10.53
CA CYS A 242 14.88 -4.50 9.92
C CYS A 242 14.06 -4.09 8.69
N VAL A 243 13.67 -2.82 8.63
CA VAL A 243 13.02 -2.20 7.47
C VAL A 243 14.04 -1.39 6.65
N PRO A 244 14.05 -1.52 5.31
CA PRO A 244 14.95 -0.74 4.47
C PRO A 244 14.68 0.76 4.57
N GLY A 245 15.73 1.56 4.41
CA GLY A 245 15.65 3.03 4.45
C GLY A 245 16.17 3.62 5.75
N PHE A 246 16.38 4.94 5.73
CA PHE A 246 16.73 5.74 6.90
C PHE A 246 15.48 6.05 7.73
N ASP A 247 15.65 6.63 8.91
CA ASP A 247 14.51 7.03 9.74
C ASP A 247 13.76 8.20 9.07
N ASP A 248 12.46 8.29 9.29
CA ASP A 248 11.49 9.13 8.59
C ASP A 248 11.28 8.87 7.09
N GLN A 249 11.86 7.81 6.54
CA GLN A 249 11.57 7.39 5.18
C GLN A 249 10.15 6.83 5.05
N PHE A 250 9.48 7.13 3.93
CA PHE A 250 8.22 6.49 3.56
C PHE A 250 8.44 5.04 3.12
N VAL A 251 7.59 4.17 3.63
CA VAL A 251 7.65 2.72 3.51
C VAL A 251 6.27 2.22 3.08
N LYS A 252 6.23 1.32 2.09
CA LYS A 252 5.00 0.65 1.67
C LYS A 252 4.91 -0.69 2.41
N ILE A 253 3.79 -0.92 3.08
CA ILE A 253 3.47 -2.15 3.78
C ILE A 253 2.34 -2.82 3.02
N LYS A 254 2.48 -4.10 2.72
CA LYS A 254 1.42 -4.94 2.16
C LYS A 254 1.39 -6.26 2.88
N ASP A 255 0.31 -7.00 2.70
CA ASP A 255 0.24 -8.39 3.14
C ASP A 255 1.35 -9.24 2.52
N ALA A 256 1.85 -10.21 3.28
CA ALA A 256 2.92 -11.09 2.81
C ALA A 256 2.46 -11.90 1.60
N VAL A 257 3.19 -11.78 0.48
CA VAL A 257 2.88 -12.56 -0.72
C VAL A 257 3.25 -14.02 -0.49
N LYS A 258 4.43 -14.32 0.05
CA LYS A 258 4.92 -15.72 0.18
C LYS A 258 4.16 -16.58 1.19
N LYS A 259 3.52 -15.95 2.18
CA LYS A 259 2.66 -16.66 3.15
C LYS A 259 1.21 -16.47 2.72
N HIS A 260 0.62 -17.54 2.22
CA HIS A 260 -0.72 -17.55 1.63
C HIS A 260 -1.76 -18.16 2.59
N GLY A 261 -3.02 -17.76 2.43
CA GLY A 261 -4.17 -18.29 3.19
C GLY A 261 -3.98 -18.18 4.70
N ALA A 262 -4.31 -19.25 5.42
CA ALA A 262 -4.24 -19.33 6.87
C ALA A 262 -2.82 -19.15 7.46
N LYS A 263 -1.74 -19.26 6.66
CA LYS A 263 -0.36 -19.04 7.14
C LYS A 263 0.02 -17.56 7.22
N ARG A 264 -0.76 -16.68 6.56
CA ARG A 264 -0.53 -15.23 6.58
C ARG A 264 -0.97 -14.62 7.89
N PHE A 265 -2.10 -15.08 8.39
CA PHE A 265 -2.77 -14.58 9.57
C PHE A 265 -2.56 -15.54 10.75
N PRO A 266 -2.65 -15.06 12.00
CA PRO A 266 -2.78 -15.96 13.14
C PRO A 266 -4.08 -16.78 13.02
N SER A 267 -4.06 -18.02 13.50
CA SER A 267 -5.24 -18.91 13.57
C SER A 267 -6.41 -18.26 14.31
N ASP A 268 -6.09 -17.52 15.38
CA ASP A 268 -7.06 -17.01 16.35
C ASP A 268 -7.86 -15.81 15.81
N THR A 269 -7.40 -15.23 14.70
CA THR A 269 -7.91 -13.98 14.13
C THR A 269 -8.37 -14.14 12.67
N LEU A 270 -8.83 -15.33 12.31
CA LEU A 270 -9.48 -15.60 11.03
C LEU A 270 -11.00 -15.41 11.17
N PRO A 271 -11.67 -14.66 10.26
CA PRO A 271 -11.13 -13.92 9.11
C PRO A 271 -10.48 -12.57 9.49
N PRO A 272 -9.49 -12.11 8.71
CA PRO A 272 -8.91 -10.78 8.91
C PRO A 272 -9.94 -9.68 8.61
N PRO A 273 -9.72 -8.44 9.11
CA PRO A 273 -10.55 -7.32 8.73
C PRO A 273 -10.44 -7.08 7.23
N PHE A 274 -11.57 -7.20 6.53
CA PHE A 274 -11.68 -7.13 5.09
C PHE A 274 -12.94 -6.34 4.70
N PRO A 275 -12.87 -5.41 3.74
CA PRO A 275 -11.67 -4.90 3.05
C PRO A 275 -10.73 -4.10 3.96
N THR A 276 -11.27 -3.45 5.00
CA THR A 276 -10.57 -2.74 6.09
C THR A 276 -11.46 -2.74 7.35
N VAL A 277 -10.91 -2.33 8.51
CA VAL A 277 -11.71 -2.04 9.72
C VAL A 277 -12.51 -0.75 9.53
N LYS A 278 -13.76 -0.69 10.02
CA LYS A 278 -14.57 0.53 10.04
C LYS A 278 -14.24 1.42 11.23
N ASP A 279 -14.46 2.73 11.11
CA ASP A 279 -14.15 3.70 12.16
C ASP A 279 -14.93 3.47 13.47
N ALA A 280 -16.15 2.92 13.40
CA ALA A 280 -16.92 2.57 14.60
C ALA A 280 -16.25 1.41 15.39
N ASP A 281 -15.73 0.41 14.69
CA ASP A 281 -15.11 -0.76 15.30
C ASP A 281 -13.75 -0.40 15.92
N LEU A 282 -13.06 0.59 15.34
CA LEU A 282 -11.79 1.11 15.84
C LEU A 282 -11.91 1.73 17.23
N GLN A 283 -13.02 2.41 17.55
CA GLN A 283 -13.23 3.03 18.86
C GLN A 283 -13.47 2.01 19.97
N ALA A 284 -13.95 0.81 19.62
CA ALA A 284 -14.18 -0.28 20.57
C ALA A 284 -12.90 -1.09 20.86
N MET A 285 -11.86 -0.97 20.02
CA MET A 285 -10.63 -1.72 20.19
C MET A 285 -9.78 -1.16 21.34
N PRO A 286 -9.06 -2.03 22.07
CA PRO A 286 -8.08 -1.57 23.03
C PRO A 286 -6.97 -0.80 22.30
N ARG A 287 -6.35 0.13 23.02
CA ARG A 287 -5.22 0.93 22.51
C ARG A 287 -4.10 0.06 21.93
N GLU A 288 -3.70 -0.95 22.70
CA GLU A 288 -2.56 -1.80 22.36
C GLU A 288 -3.02 -3.23 22.10
N LEU A 289 -2.66 -3.74 20.92
CA LEU A 289 -2.90 -5.11 20.52
C LEU A 289 -1.54 -5.79 20.31
N ILE A 290 -1.22 -6.77 21.16
CA ILE A 290 0.04 -7.51 21.11
C ILE A 290 -0.22 -8.90 20.54
N ALA A 291 0.72 -9.39 19.72
CA ALA A 291 0.67 -10.72 19.18
C ALA A 291 1.03 -11.74 20.25
N ASN A 292 0.25 -12.81 20.38
CA ASN A 292 0.60 -13.93 21.24
C ASN A 292 2.01 -14.45 20.88
N SER A 293 2.84 -14.59 21.92
CA SER A 293 4.13 -15.27 21.83
C SER A 293 3.85 -16.70 21.35
N GLY A 294 4.50 -17.14 20.26
CA GLY A 294 4.09 -18.36 19.56
C GLY A 294 4.10 -19.61 20.46
N GLU A 295 3.06 -20.45 20.30
CA GLU A 295 2.99 -21.85 20.76
C GLU A 295 3.21 -22.18 22.25
N GLY A 296 3.19 -21.23 23.20
CA GLY A 296 3.22 -21.59 24.63
C GLY A 296 4.43 -22.46 25.07
N LYS A 297 5.44 -22.58 24.20
CA LYS A 297 6.64 -23.39 24.39
C LYS A 297 7.79 -22.43 24.58
N ASP A 298 8.41 -22.51 25.74
CA ASP A 298 9.55 -21.68 26.07
C ASP A 298 10.75 -22.07 25.17
N PRO A 299 11.23 -21.15 24.30
CA PRO A 299 12.37 -21.41 23.42
C PRO A 299 13.68 -21.68 24.19
N PHE A 300 13.75 -21.36 25.48
CA PHE A 300 14.93 -21.57 26.33
C PHE A 300 14.90 -22.89 27.09
N THR A 301 13.76 -23.58 27.20
CA THR A 301 13.65 -24.87 27.91
C THR A 301 13.75 -26.07 26.97
N THR A 302 13.26 -25.96 25.74
CA THR A 302 13.41 -27.00 24.72
C THR A 302 14.82 -26.98 24.15
N LYS A 303 15.72 -27.71 24.79
CA LYS A 303 16.93 -28.23 24.12
C LYS A 303 16.49 -29.34 23.16
N GLU A 304 16.33 -29.01 21.89
CA GLU A 304 16.51 -29.97 20.80
C GLU A 304 17.93 -29.83 20.25
#